data_AF-A0A5C3LDS5-F1
#
_entry.id   AF-A0A5C3LDS5-F1
#
_cell.length_a   1.000
_cell.length_b   1.000
_cell.length_c   1.000
_cell.angle_alpha   90.00
_cell.angle_beta   90.00
_cell.angle_gamma   90.00
#
_symmetry.space_group_name_H-M   'P 1'
#
loop_
_entity.id
_entity.type
_entity.pdbx_description
1 polymer ?
#
loop_
_entity_poly.entity_id
_entity_poly.type
_entity_poly.pdbx_seq_one_letter_code
_entity_poly.pdbx_strand_id
1 'polypeptide(L)'
;MDAWNILQEFATADEMSLPQAEACLMDCLGTAYEDADWRPSLNAVMEAENDTAKALEAIEELALVVNSTPSQEKLTIRIPARPQAPVPQVTTLEGKLMACVSELRSWNQLHGEALSVNQLLDPEGEKEIGDSPYRFEGGDDKILAEAMHQLAVERGEFIEIDSDSEDEEGSNVLSAELRSLCQQLKGMCIRYSDGDPQAAMDLCKELCQFRGRLQASEFQKAKQVTLDSYMQTA
;
A
#
# COMPACT_ATOMS: atom_id res chain seq x y z
N MET A 1 27.75 8.03 -18.34
CA MET A 1 27.88 9.36 -18.97
C MET A 1 26.45 9.82 -19.13
N ASP A 2 26.06 10.88 -18.43
CA ASP A 2 24.67 11.31 -18.46
C ASP A 2 24.46 12.23 -19.66
N ALA A 3 23.31 12.13 -20.34
CA ALA A 3 23.05 12.91 -21.56
C ALA A 3 23.15 14.43 -21.32
N TRP A 4 22.80 14.91 -20.13
CA TRP A 4 22.99 16.31 -19.73
C TRP A 4 24.47 16.71 -19.61
N ASN A 5 25.37 15.79 -19.22
CA ASN A 5 26.81 16.07 -19.16
C ASN A 5 27.38 16.25 -20.57
N ILE A 6 26.84 15.54 -21.57
CA ILE A 6 27.23 15.71 -22.99
C ILE A 6 26.85 17.11 -23.48
N LEU A 7 25.69 17.64 -23.07
CA LEU A 7 25.30 19.02 -23.39
C LEU A 7 26.16 20.06 -22.68
N GLN A 8 26.56 19.81 -21.43
CA GLN A 8 27.49 20.68 -20.70
C GLN A 8 28.87 20.67 -21.36
N GLU A 9 29.35 19.51 -21.82
CA GLU A 9 30.58 19.41 -22.60
C GLU A 9 30.46 20.15 -23.93
N PHE A 10 29.33 20.02 -24.65
CA PHE A 10 29.09 20.80 -25.87
C PHE A 10 29.07 22.31 -25.63
N ALA A 11 28.53 22.75 -24.49
CA ALA A 11 28.48 24.18 -24.12
C ALA A 11 29.82 24.74 -23.66
N THR A 12 30.77 23.90 -23.24
CA THR A 12 32.05 24.32 -22.64
C THR A 12 33.27 24.01 -23.49
N ALA A 13 33.18 23.02 -24.38
CA ALA A 13 34.27 22.61 -25.25
C ALA A 13 34.20 23.35 -26.59
N ASP A 14 35.16 24.26 -26.82
CA ASP A 14 35.33 24.98 -28.08
C ASP A 14 35.54 24.06 -29.31
N GLU A 15 35.89 22.78 -29.09
CA GLU A 15 36.20 21.81 -30.14
C GLU A 15 35.03 20.86 -30.49
N MET A 16 33.97 20.80 -29.66
CA MET A 16 32.86 19.88 -29.92
C MET A 16 31.87 20.52 -30.90
N SER A 17 31.74 19.93 -32.09
CA SER A 17 30.75 20.38 -33.09
C SER A 17 29.36 19.77 -32.84
N LEU A 18 28.30 20.45 -33.30
CA LEU A 18 26.92 19.96 -33.16
C LEU A 18 26.73 18.50 -33.63
N PRO A 19 27.26 18.08 -34.81
CA PRO A 19 27.12 16.68 -35.24
C PRO A 19 27.84 15.67 -34.32
N GLN A 20 28.91 16.10 -33.63
CA GLN A 20 29.61 15.25 -32.66
C GLN A 20 28.82 15.14 -31.36
N ALA A 21 28.24 16.25 -30.87
CA ALA A 21 27.37 16.25 -29.71
C ALA A 21 26.13 15.36 -29.92
N GLU A 22 25.48 15.47 -31.08
CA GLU A 22 24.35 14.61 -31.48
C GLU A 22 24.75 13.13 -31.55
N ALA A 23 25.92 12.82 -32.12
CA ALA A 23 26.41 11.44 -32.16
C ALA A 23 26.66 10.88 -30.76
N CYS A 24 27.25 11.66 -29.85
CA CYS A 24 27.45 11.26 -28.46
C CYS A 24 26.12 11.07 -27.71
N LEU A 25 25.13 11.93 -27.94
CA LEU A 25 23.78 11.77 -27.37
C LEU A 25 23.10 10.51 -27.91
N MET A 26 23.23 10.24 -29.20
CA MET A 26 22.67 9.04 -29.84
C MET A 26 23.34 7.77 -29.33
N ASP A 27 24.66 7.76 -29.14
CA ASP A 27 25.39 6.63 -28.54
C ASP A 27 25.01 6.43 -27.05
N CYS A 28 24.78 7.53 -26.32
CA CYS A 28 24.43 7.49 -24.90
C CYS A 28 22.98 7.02 -24.65
N LEU A 29 22.02 7.46 -25.48
CA LEU A 29 20.60 7.21 -25.30
C LEU A 29 20.08 6.06 -26.17
N GLY A 30 20.81 5.69 -27.22
CA GLY A 30 20.47 4.62 -28.14
C GLY A 30 19.08 4.78 -28.73
N THR A 31 18.20 3.80 -28.49
CA THR A 31 16.81 3.82 -28.99
C THR A 31 15.91 4.83 -28.29
N ALA A 32 16.36 5.45 -27.20
CA ALA A 32 15.63 6.49 -26.47
C ALA A 32 15.99 7.91 -26.92
N TYR A 33 16.87 8.06 -27.92
CA TYR A 33 17.16 9.36 -28.53
C TYR A 33 16.01 9.79 -29.46
N GLU A 34 15.34 10.88 -29.10
CA GLU A 34 14.37 11.56 -29.97
C GLU A 34 14.87 12.99 -30.26
N ASP A 35 15.14 13.30 -31.55
CA ASP A 35 15.64 14.63 -31.97
C ASP A 35 14.77 15.78 -31.44
N ALA A 36 13.44 15.58 -31.43
CA ALA A 36 12.49 16.59 -31.00
C ALA A 36 12.67 17.01 -29.52
N ASP A 37 13.09 16.08 -28.66
CA ASP A 37 13.25 16.32 -27.23
C ASP A 37 14.57 17.03 -26.90
N TRP A 38 15.61 16.78 -27.69
CA TRP A 38 16.96 17.30 -27.45
C TRP A 38 17.29 18.56 -28.24
N ARG A 39 16.58 18.81 -29.34
CA ARG A 39 16.78 19.97 -30.19
C ARG A 39 16.55 21.33 -29.51
N PRO A 40 15.59 21.51 -28.58
CA PRO A 40 15.48 22.73 -27.80
C PRO A 40 16.77 23.02 -27.01
N SER A 41 17.34 22.00 -26.37
CA SER A 41 18.57 22.12 -25.59
C SER A 41 19.80 22.41 -26.48
N LEU A 42 19.92 21.73 -27.62
CA LEU A 42 21.00 21.98 -28.59
C LEU A 42 20.92 23.38 -29.21
N ASN A 43 19.71 23.85 -29.55
CA ASN A 43 19.49 25.20 -30.04
C ASN A 43 19.81 26.25 -28.98
N ALA A 44 19.44 26.02 -27.72
CA ALA A 44 19.76 26.95 -26.63
C ALA A 44 21.28 27.17 -26.48
N VAL A 45 22.08 26.12 -26.64
CA VAL A 45 23.55 26.22 -26.65
C VAL A 45 24.04 27.00 -27.87
N MET A 46 23.46 26.77 -29.05
CA MET A 46 23.84 27.51 -30.27
C MET A 46 23.43 29.00 -30.21
N GLU A 47 22.27 29.32 -29.64
CA GLU A 47 21.75 30.69 -29.48
C GLU A 47 22.49 31.49 -28.40
N ALA A 48 23.25 30.82 -27.53
CA ALA A 48 24.11 31.46 -26.55
C ALA A 48 25.35 32.10 -27.19
N GLU A 49 25.61 31.90 -28.50
CA GLU A 49 26.64 32.58 -29.30
C GLU A 49 27.95 32.85 -28.55
N ASN A 50 28.64 31.78 -28.11
CA ASN A 50 29.93 31.83 -27.41
C ASN A 50 29.89 32.33 -25.95
N ASP A 51 28.70 32.51 -25.37
CA ASP A 51 28.49 32.77 -23.94
C ASP A 51 28.23 31.46 -23.20
N THR A 52 29.30 30.89 -22.65
CA THR A 52 29.26 29.61 -21.92
C THR A 52 28.40 29.68 -20.66
N ALA A 53 28.32 30.85 -20.00
CA ALA A 53 27.50 31.02 -18.82
C ALA A 53 26.01 31.00 -19.18
N LYS A 54 25.63 31.71 -20.24
CA LYS A 54 24.26 31.74 -20.76
C LYS A 54 23.81 30.36 -21.30
N ALA A 55 24.72 29.62 -21.94
CA ALA A 55 24.43 28.26 -22.42
C ALA A 55 24.15 27.28 -21.27
N LEU A 56 24.95 27.34 -20.19
CA LEU A 56 24.77 26.47 -19.02
C LEU A 56 23.50 26.81 -18.24
N GLU A 57 23.18 28.10 -18.07
CA GLU A 57 21.93 28.54 -17.43
C GLU A 57 20.71 28.01 -18.20
N ALA A 58 20.71 28.11 -19.53
CA ALA A 58 19.61 27.59 -20.36
C ALA A 58 19.47 26.05 -20.28
N ILE A 59 20.58 25.31 -20.21
CA ILE A 59 20.56 23.86 -20.02
C ILE A 59 19.96 23.50 -18.65
N GLU A 60 20.32 24.22 -17.59
CA GLU A 60 19.83 23.98 -16.23
C GLU A 60 18.34 24.29 -16.10
N GLU A 61 17.87 25.40 -16.69
CA GLU A 61 16.44 25.72 -16.75
C GLU A 61 15.63 24.63 -17.45
N LEU A 62 16.12 24.12 -18.59
CA LEU A 62 15.45 23.04 -19.32
C LEU A 62 15.44 21.73 -18.54
N ALA A 63 16.55 21.39 -17.86
CA ALA A 63 16.61 20.22 -16.99
C ALA A 63 15.59 20.32 -15.84
N LEU A 64 15.42 21.51 -15.25
CA LEU A 64 14.42 21.76 -14.20
C LEU A 64 12.99 21.64 -14.73
N VAL A 65 12.71 22.12 -15.95
CA VAL A 65 11.38 21.99 -16.58
C VAL A 65 11.04 20.52 -16.83
N VAL A 66 11.98 19.72 -17.35
CA VAL A 66 11.79 18.29 -17.57
C VAL A 66 11.55 17.53 -16.26
N ASN A 67 12.24 17.92 -15.19
CA ASN A 67 12.07 17.28 -13.87
C ASN A 67 10.81 17.76 -13.11
N SER A 68 10.30 18.96 -13.41
CA SER A 68 9.18 19.59 -12.70
C SER A 68 7.83 19.41 -13.40
N THR A 69 7.83 18.99 -14.67
CA THR A 69 6.60 18.70 -15.39
C THR A 69 6.18 17.25 -15.12
N PRO A 70 5.08 17.01 -14.37
CA PRO A 70 4.47 15.69 -14.35
C PRO A 70 3.91 15.47 -15.76
N SER A 71 4.68 14.75 -16.58
CA SER A 71 4.32 14.45 -17.96
C SER A 71 2.91 13.86 -18.00
N GLN A 72 1.92 14.69 -18.37
CA GLN A 72 0.58 14.26 -18.71
C GLN A 72 0.59 13.73 -20.15
N GLU A 73 1.52 12.83 -20.44
CA GLU A 73 1.50 12.07 -21.68
C GLU A 73 1.01 10.67 -21.39
N LYS A 74 -0.21 10.46 -21.86
CA LYS A 74 -0.95 9.20 -21.92
C LYS A 74 -0.01 8.08 -22.39
N LEU A 75 0.54 7.34 -21.44
CA LEU A 75 1.40 6.16 -21.62
C LEU A 75 0.82 5.25 -22.72
N THR A 76 1.27 5.43 -23.94
CA THR A 76 0.93 4.56 -25.07
C THR A 76 2.15 3.67 -25.28
N ILE A 77 2.26 2.64 -24.45
CA ILE A 77 3.32 1.64 -24.55
C ILE A 77 3.11 0.88 -25.87
N ARG A 78 3.83 1.26 -26.94
CA ARG A 78 3.97 0.42 -28.13
C ARG A 78 5.07 -0.59 -27.89
N ILE A 79 4.70 -1.72 -27.30
CA ILE A 79 5.59 -2.88 -27.14
C ILE A 79 5.91 -3.42 -28.54
N PRO A 80 7.19 -3.47 -28.98
CA PRO A 80 7.56 -4.16 -30.21
C PRO A 80 7.24 -5.64 -30.04
N ALA A 81 6.45 -6.21 -30.96
CA ALA A 81 6.14 -7.63 -30.98
C ALA A 81 7.42 -8.44 -31.27
N ARG A 82 8.18 -8.75 -30.21
CA ARG A 82 9.22 -9.76 -30.28
C ARG A 82 8.53 -11.12 -30.44
N PRO A 83 8.91 -11.96 -31.42
CA PRO A 83 8.48 -13.36 -31.43
C PRO A 83 9.18 -14.05 -30.26
N GLN A 84 8.57 -13.99 -29.07
CA GLN A 84 9.04 -14.77 -27.93
C GLN A 84 8.60 -16.21 -28.17
N ALA A 85 9.54 -17.06 -28.57
CA ALA A 85 9.41 -18.47 -28.27
C ALA A 85 9.15 -18.59 -26.75
N PRO A 86 8.14 -19.36 -26.31
CA PRO A 86 7.73 -19.36 -24.91
C PRO A 86 8.91 -19.76 -24.04
N VAL A 87 9.38 -18.84 -23.21
CA VAL A 87 10.41 -19.13 -22.22
C VAL A 87 9.77 -20.18 -21.29
N PRO A 88 10.35 -21.39 -21.11
CA PRO A 88 9.68 -22.49 -20.40
C PRO A 88 9.23 -22.15 -18.97
N GLN A 89 9.87 -21.15 -18.36
CA GLN A 89 9.54 -20.66 -17.03
C GLN A 89 8.23 -19.84 -17.02
N VAL A 90 7.97 -19.08 -18.09
CA VAL A 90 6.76 -18.24 -18.22
C VAL A 90 5.53 -19.12 -18.41
N THR A 91 5.59 -20.15 -19.26
CA THR A 91 4.47 -21.08 -19.45
C THR A 91 4.16 -21.88 -18.18
N THR A 92 5.19 -22.24 -17.42
CA THR A 92 5.03 -22.92 -16.13
C THR A 92 4.37 -22.01 -15.08
N LEU A 93 4.80 -20.74 -15.01
CA LEU A 93 4.22 -19.75 -14.10
C LEU A 93 2.79 -19.39 -14.50
N GLU A 94 2.53 -19.21 -15.79
CA GLU A 94 1.20 -18.93 -16.33
C GLU A 94 0.24 -20.10 -16.05
N GLY A 95 0.69 -21.34 -16.22
CA GLY A 95 -0.10 -22.52 -15.86
C GLY A 95 -0.44 -22.59 -14.37
N LYS A 96 0.52 -22.26 -13.49
CA LYS A 96 0.29 -22.20 -12.04
C LYS A 96 -0.68 -21.07 -11.67
N LEU A 97 -0.53 -19.90 -12.28
CA LEU A 97 -1.43 -18.77 -12.06
C LEU A 97 -2.86 -19.11 -12.50
N MET A 98 -3.01 -19.71 -13.68
CA MET A 98 -4.33 -20.12 -14.19
C MET A 98 -4.98 -21.18 -13.31
N ALA A 99 -4.22 -22.11 -12.74
CA ALA A 99 -4.73 -23.06 -11.76
C ALA A 99 -5.22 -22.35 -10.49
N CYS A 100 -4.42 -21.44 -9.91
CA CYS A 100 -4.83 -20.64 -8.75
C CYS A 100 -6.08 -19.79 -9.04
N VAL A 101 -6.19 -19.21 -10.24
CA VAL A 101 -7.37 -18.43 -10.65
C VAL A 101 -8.59 -19.33 -10.81
N SER A 102 -8.44 -20.54 -11.37
CA SER A 102 -9.55 -21.49 -11.47
C SER A 102 -10.02 -21.99 -10.11
N GLU A 103 -9.10 -22.16 -9.16
CA GLU A 103 -9.40 -22.49 -7.76
C GLU A 103 -10.08 -21.30 -7.08
N LEU A 104 -9.55 -20.09 -7.20
CA LEU A 104 -10.22 -18.87 -6.71
C LEU A 104 -11.63 -18.71 -7.29
N ARG A 105 -11.86 -19.06 -8.56
CA ARG A 105 -13.20 -19.03 -9.18
C ARG A 105 -14.11 -20.11 -8.66
N SER A 106 -13.62 -21.31 -8.36
CA SER A 106 -14.44 -22.38 -7.76
C SER A 106 -14.79 -22.06 -6.30
N TRP A 107 -13.90 -21.37 -5.58
CA TRP A 107 -14.14 -20.87 -4.23
C TRP A 107 -15.05 -19.63 -4.23
N ASN A 108 -14.94 -18.75 -5.23
CA ASN A 108 -15.82 -17.60 -5.44
C ASN A 108 -17.12 -17.95 -6.17
N GLN A 109 -17.58 -19.20 -6.10
CA GLN A 109 -19.02 -19.48 -6.22
C GLN A 109 -19.74 -18.91 -4.99
N LEU A 110 -19.77 -17.57 -4.90
CA LEU A 110 -20.75 -16.82 -4.14
C LEU A 110 -22.11 -17.31 -4.64
N HIS A 111 -22.73 -18.16 -3.83
CA HIS A 111 -24.10 -18.56 -4.05
C HIS A 111 -24.97 -17.31 -3.84
N GLY A 112 -25.48 -16.74 -4.93
CA GLY A 112 -26.34 -15.56 -4.89
C GLY A 112 -26.23 -14.71 -6.15
N GLU A 113 -27.24 -13.86 -6.34
CA GLU A 113 -27.22 -12.82 -7.37
C GLU A 113 -26.10 -11.81 -7.06
N ALA A 114 -25.31 -11.44 -8.07
CA ALA A 114 -24.20 -10.51 -7.89
C ALA A 114 -24.72 -9.15 -7.41
N LEU A 115 -24.18 -8.63 -6.30
CA LEU A 115 -24.53 -7.30 -5.81
C LEU A 115 -24.27 -6.26 -6.90
N SER A 116 -25.25 -5.38 -7.12
CA SER A 116 -25.09 -4.28 -8.06
C SER A 116 -24.08 -3.24 -7.54
N VAL A 117 -23.47 -2.46 -8.44
CA VAL A 117 -22.57 -1.35 -8.07
C VAL A 117 -23.23 -0.40 -7.07
N ASN A 118 -24.54 -0.14 -7.21
CA ASN A 118 -25.27 0.71 -6.27
C ASN A 118 -25.40 0.09 -4.88
N GLN A 119 -25.60 -1.23 -4.77
CA GLN A 119 -25.62 -1.93 -3.48
C GLN A 119 -24.24 -2.02 -2.82
N LEU A 120 -23.18 -1.91 -3.62
CA LEU A 120 -21.80 -1.88 -3.12
C LEU A 120 -21.40 -0.47 -2.66
N LEU A 121 -21.88 0.57 -3.35
CA LEU A 121 -21.58 1.96 -3.04
C LEU A 121 -22.51 2.56 -1.98
N ASP A 122 -23.71 2.02 -1.81
CA ASP A 122 -24.69 2.42 -0.79
C ASP A 122 -25.39 1.16 -0.25
N PRO A 123 -24.70 0.35 0.57
CA PRO A 123 -25.30 -0.85 1.14
C PRO A 123 -26.41 -0.45 2.10
N GLU A 124 -27.54 -1.17 2.05
CA GLU A 124 -28.72 -0.81 2.88
C GLU A 124 -28.43 -0.80 4.39
N GLY A 125 -27.36 -1.47 4.84
CA GLY A 125 -26.90 -1.45 6.23
C GLY A 125 -26.15 -0.17 6.65
N GLU A 126 -25.73 0.67 5.72
CA GLU A 126 -25.04 1.95 5.99
C GLU A 126 -25.99 3.16 5.93
N LYS A 127 -27.27 2.98 5.58
CA LYS A 127 -28.28 4.02 5.74
C LYS A 127 -28.36 4.39 7.22
N GLU A 128 -28.37 5.69 7.50
CA GLU A 128 -28.40 6.28 8.86
C GLU A 128 -29.33 5.48 9.76
N ILE A 129 -28.73 4.65 10.62
CA ILE A 129 -29.44 3.98 11.71
C ILE A 129 -29.88 5.15 12.57
N GLY A 130 -31.17 5.48 12.58
CA GLY A 130 -31.73 6.62 13.32
C GLY A 130 -31.44 6.54 14.82
N ASP A 131 -32.46 6.49 15.68
CA ASP A 131 -32.21 6.21 17.09
C ASP A 131 -31.85 4.74 17.29
N SER A 132 -30.56 4.44 17.12
CA SER A 132 -29.97 3.17 17.50
C SER A 132 -30.19 2.93 18.99
N PRO A 133 -30.64 1.74 19.43
CA PRO A 133 -30.66 1.38 20.85
C PRO A 133 -29.24 1.30 21.44
N TYR A 134 -28.21 1.40 20.61
CA TYR A 134 -26.79 1.48 21.00
C TYR A 134 -26.25 2.91 20.91
N ARG A 135 -27.12 3.92 20.71
CA ARG A 135 -26.71 5.33 20.77
C ARG A 135 -26.15 5.61 22.16
N PHE A 136 -24.93 6.13 22.20
CA PHE A 136 -24.28 6.49 23.45
C PHE A 136 -25.14 7.52 24.20
N GLU A 137 -25.65 7.14 25.38
CA GLU A 137 -26.58 7.97 26.17
C GLU A 137 -26.03 9.35 26.52
N GLY A 138 -24.69 9.48 26.61
CA GLY A 138 -24.02 10.75 26.87
C GLY A 138 -23.91 11.68 25.66
N GLY A 139 -24.22 11.17 24.45
CA GLY A 139 -24.06 11.90 23.20
C GLY A 139 -22.66 12.47 22.99
N ASP A 140 -22.57 13.40 22.05
CA ASP A 140 -21.33 14.08 21.72
C ASP A 140 -20.85 14.98 22.86
N ASP A 141 -21.76 15.49 23.68
CA ASP A 141 -21.45 16.38 24.81
C ASP A 141 -20.57 15.70 25.87
N LYS A 142 -20.84 14.43 26.18
CA LYS A 142 -20.04 13.69 27.14
C LYS A 142 -18.69 13.27 26.56
N ILE A 143 -18.60 13.04 25.25
CA ILE A 143 -17.33 12.82 24.54
C ILE A 143 -16.49 14.09 24.58
N LEU A 144 -17.11 15.25 24.33
CA LEU A 144 -16.43 16.54 24.37
C LEU A 144 -15.94 16.88 25.79
N ALA A 145 -16.76 16.61 26.81
CA ALA A 145 -16.39 16.82 28.20
C ALA A 145 -15.16 15.97 28.60
N GLU A 146 -15.12 14.70 28.19
CA GLU A 146 -13.99 13.81 28.44
C GLU A 146 -12.71 14.27 27.71
N ALA A 147 -12.83 14.70 26.45
CA ALA A 147 -11.71 15.25 25.70
C ALA A 147 -11.15 16.54 26.34
N MET A 148 -12.04 17.41 26.84
CA MET A 148 -11.63 18.61 27.58
C MET A 148 -10.96 18.27 28.91
N HIS A 149 -11.44 17.24 29.61
CA HIS A 149 -10.82 16.76 30.84
C HIS A 149 -9.41 16.23 30.58
N GLN A 150 -9.20 15.40 29.54
CA GLN A 150 -7.88 14.90 29.17
C GLN A 150 -6.90 16.03 28.81
N LEU A 151 -7.35 17.05 28.07
CA LEU A 151 -6.54 18.24 27.78
C LEU A 151 -6.18 19.04 29.03
N ALA A 152 -7.06 19.09 30.03
CA ALA A 152 -6.80 19.76 31.30
C ALA A 152 -5.80 18.99 32.18
N VAL A 153 -5.88 17.64 32.17
CA VAL A 153 -4.91 16.76 32.82
C VAL A 153 -3.53 16.91 32.17
N GLU A 154 -3.44 16.89 30.82
CA GLU A 154 -2.18 17.05 30.09
C GLU A 154 -1.52 18.43 30.32
N ARG A 155 -2.33 19.47 30.50
CA ARG A 155 -1.85 20.82 30.88
C ARG A 155 -1.43 20.94 32.34
N GLY A 156 -1.61 19.89 33.15
CA GLY A 156 -1.27 19.87 34.57
C GLY A 156 -2.24 20.67 35.45
N GLU A 157 -3.45 20.97 34.94
CA GLU A 157 -4.50 21.66 35.71
C GLU A 157 -5.26 20.69 36.64
N PHE A 158 -5.11 19.38 36.44
CA PHE A 158 -5.64 18.32 37.29
C PHE A 158 -4.56 17.28 37.60
N ILE A 159 -4.43 16.88 38.87
CA ILE A 159 -3.57 15.76 39.29
C ILE A 159 -4.47 14.53 39.36
N GLU A 160 -4.31 13.63 38.39
CA GLU A 160 -4.94 12.32 38.42
C GLU A 160 -4.26 11.49 39.52
N ILE A 161 -5.04 11.08 40.51
CA ILE A 161 -4.57 10.17 41.55
C ILE A 161 -4.79 8.77 40.98
N ASP A 162 -3.73 8.15 40.49
CA ASP A 162 -3.76 6.75 40.06
C ASP A 162 -4.24 5.88 41.23
N SER A 163 -5.49 5.46 41.15
CA SER A 163 -6.02 4.44 42.04
C SER A 163 -5.46 3.12 41.54
N ASP A 164 -4.39 2.69 42.21
CA ASP A 164 -3.67 1.42 42.05
C ASP A 164 -4.65 0.26 41.78
N SER A 165 -4.88 -0.02 40.49
CA SER A 165 -5.66 -1.16 40.05
C SER A 165 -4.66 -2.28 39.83
N GLU A 166 -4.60 -3.20 40.78
CA GLU A 166 -3.79 -4.41 40.68
C GLU A 166 -4.03 -5.07 39.32
N ASP A 167 -2.98 -5.05 38.48
CA ASP A 167 -2.94 -5.75 37.20
C ASP A 167 -3.11 -7.25 37.49
N GLU A 168 -4.34 -7.77 37.38
CA GLU A 168 -4.52 -9.21 37.17
C GLU A 168 -3.93 -9.56 35.80
N GLU A 169 -2.64 -9.91 35.79
CA GLU A 169 -1.95 -10.62 34.72
C GLU A 169 -2.65 -11.96 34.46
N GLY A 170 -3.77 -11.90 33.73
CA GLY A 170 -4.43 -13.06 33.18
C GLY A 170 -3.45 -13.76 32.23
N SER A 171 -2.85 -14.84 32.72
CA SER A 171 -1.84 -15.67 32.06
C SER A 171 -2.09 -15.84 30.54
N ASN A 172 -1.30 -15.13 29.73
CA ASN A 172 -1.25 -15.24 28.27
C ASN A 172 -0.90 -16.66 27.77
N VAL A 173 -0.44 -17.54 28.68
CA VAL A 173 -0.14 -18.94 28.36
C VAL A 173 -1.43 -19.73 28.11
N LEU A 174 -2.51 -19.42 28.83
CA LEU A 174 -3.80 -20.10 28.68
C LEU A 174 -4.48 -19.79 27.35
N SER A 175 -4.31 -18.58 26.81
CA SER A 175 -5.00 -18.15 25.60
C SER A 175 -4.40 -18.76 24.32
N ALA A 176 -3.09 -18.95 24.26
CA ALA A 176 -2.43 -19.62 23.14
C ALA A 176 -2.82 -21.10 23.03
N GLU A 177 -2.89 -21.78 24.17
CA GLU A 177 -3.34 -23.18 24.26
C GLU A 177 -4.81 -23.31 23.83
N LEU A 178 -5.66 -22.38 24.28
CA LEU A 178 -7.08 -22.37 23.94
C LEU A 178 -7.30 -22.11 22.44
N ARG A 179 -6.51 -21.21 21.83
CA ARG A 179 -6.50 -20.99 20.37
C ARG A 179 -6.12 -22.26 19.59
N SER A 180 -5.09 -22.97 20.06
CA SER A 180 -4.64 -24.24 19.47
C SER A 180 -5.73 -25.31 19.55
N LEU A 181 -6.38 -25.44 20.71
CA LEU A 181 -7.47 -26.39 20.92
C LEU A 181 -8.65 -26.13 19.99
N CYS A 182 -9.08 -24.88 19.83
CA CYS A 182 -10.15 -24.53 18.89
C CYS A 182 -9.81 -24.92 17.44
N GLN A 183 -8.54 -24.78 17.03
CA GLN A 183 -8.09 -25.17 15.70
C GLN A 183 -8.08 -26.69 15.50
N GLN A 184 -7.67 -27.44 16.53
CA GLN A 184 -7.70 -28.90 16.52
C GLN A 184 -9.14 -29.43 16.45
N LEU A 185 -10.04 -28.89 17.26
CA LEU A 185 -11.45 -29.26 17.26
C LEU A 185 -12.10 -28.98 15.90
N LYS A 186 -11.84 -27.80 15.30
CA LYS A 186 -12.31 -27.48 13.95
C LYS A 186 -11.80 -28.50 12.92
N GLY A 187 -10.53 -28.87 13.00
CA GLY A 187 -9.95 -29.90 12.14
C GLY A 187 -10.61 -31.27 12.31
N MET A 188 -10.96 -31.63 13.54
CA MET A 188 -11.67 -32.89 13.83
C MET A 188 -13.11 -32.86 13.30
N CYS A 189 -13.83 -31.74 13.46
CA CYS A 189 -15.19 -31.59 12.93
C CYS A 189 -15.24 -31.78 11.41
N ILE A 190 -14.23 -31.30 10.68
CA ILE A 190 -14.14 -31.47 9.22
C ILE A 190 -13.79 -32.92 8.83
N ARG A 191 -13.00 -33.62 9.65
CA ARG A 191 -12.52 -34.98 9.34
C ARG A 191 -13.51 -36.09 9.74
N TYR A 192 -14.33 -35.85 10.75
CA TYR A 192 -15.17 -36.89 11.38
C TYR A 192 -16.68 -36.57 11.34
N SER A 193 -17.15 -35.81 10.35
CA SER A 193 -18.55 -35.41 10.21
C SER A 193 -19.49 -36.48 9.63
N ASP A 194 -19.17 -37.78 9.79
CA ASP A 194 -19.92 -38.89 9.16
C ASP A 194 -21.38 -39.02 9.65
N GLY A 195 -21.72 -38.40 10.78
CA GLY A 195 -23.07 -38.47 11.36
C GLY A 195 -24.00 -37.31 10.97
N ASP A 196 -23.57 -36.07 11.24
CA ASP A 196 -24.36 -34.86 11.01
C ASP A 196 -23.45 -33.71 10.54
N PRO A 197 -23.40 -33.42 9.23
CA PRO A 197 -22.59 -32.35 8.68
C PRO A 197 -23.07 -30.96 9.13
N GLN A 198 -24.35 -30.80 9.47
CA GLN A 198 -24.88 -29.50 9.92
C GLN A 198 -24.40 -29.20 11.34
N ALA A 199 -24.48 -30.17 12.26
CA ALA A 199 -23.95 -30.01 13.61
C ALA A 199 -22.43 -29.75 13.62
N ALA A 200 -21.69 -30.40 12.72
CA ALA A 200 -20.25 -30.16 12.57
C ALA A 200 -19.94 -28.73 12.08
N MET A 201 -20.75 -28.20 11.15
CA MET A 201 -20.63 -26.84 10.64
C MET A 201 -21.03 -25.78 11.68
N ASP A 202 -22.10 -26.02 12.43
CA ASP A 202 -22.54 -25.16 13.52
C ASP A 202 -21.48 -25.08 14.62
N LEU A 203 -20.89 -26.22 15.00
CA LEU A 203 -19.77 -26.26 15.94
C LEU A 203 -18.53 -25.52 15.40
N CYS A 204 -18.21 -25.67 14.11
CA CYS A 204 -17.12 -24.91 13.48
C CYS A 204 -17.36 -23.40 13.52
N LYS A 205 -18.60 -22.96 13.31
CA LYS A 205 -19.00 -21.56 13.39
C LYS A 205 -18.82 -21.02 14.81
N GLU A 206 -19.30 -21.75 15.82
CA GLU A 206 -19.13 -21.37 17.23
C GLU A 206 -17.66 -21.30 17.65
N LEU A 207 -16.84 -22.28 17.24
CA LEU A 207 -15.40 -22.26 17.52
C LEU A 207 -14.69 -21.06 16.87
N CYS A 208 -15.11 -20.65 15.67
CA CYS A 208 -14.56 -19.47 15.00
C CYS A 208 -14.95 -18.18 15.74
N GLN A 209 -16.22 -18.06 16.14
CA GLN A 209 -16.69 -16.90 16.91
C GLN A 209 -16.00 -16.81 18.27
N PHE A 210 -15.89 -17.92 18.98
CA PHE A 210 -15.20 -17.98 20.26
C PHE A 210 -13.73 -17.55 20.13
N ARG A 211 -13.02 -18.03 19.11
CA ARG A 211 -11.65 -17.61 18.83
C ARG A 211 -11.54 -16.11 18.53
N GLY A 212 -12.50 -15.56 17.78
CA GLY A 212 -12.59 -14.13 17.53
C GLY A 212 -12.78 -13.31 18.80
N ARG A 213 -13.67 -13.75 19.69
CA ARG A 213 -13.88 -13.12 21.01
C ARG A 213 -12.64 -13.19 21.90
N LEU A 214 -11.96 -14.34 21.92
CA LEU A 214 -10.72 -14.51 22.66
C LEU A 214 -9.64 -13.54 22.16
N GLN A 215 -9.44 -13.47 20.84
CA GLN A 215 -8.47 -12.55 20.25
C GLN A 215 -8.84 -11.08 20.49
N ALA A 216 -10.12 -10.72 20.40
CA ALA A 216 -10.57 -9.37 20.73
C ALA A 216 -10.30 -9.03 22.21
N SER A 217 -10.52 -9.97 23.13
CA SER A 217 -10.20 -9.78 24.55
C SER A 217 -8.69 -9.65 24.79
N GLU A 218 -7.85 -10.39 24.06
CA GLU A 218 -6.39 -10.24 24.12
C GLU A 218 -5.95 -8.86 23.62
N PHE A 219 -6.50 -8.39 22.50
CA PHE A 219 -6.19 -7.05 21.99
C PHE A 219 -6.67 -5.94 22.92
N GLN A 220 -7.81 -6.09 23.59
CA GLN A 220 -8.29 -5.14 24.59
C GLN A 220 -7.38 -5.08 25.82
N LYS A 221 -6.74 -6.21 26.18
CA LYS A 221 -5.78 -6.30 27.29
C LYS A 221 -4.35 -5.94 26.87
N ALA A 222 -4.08 -5.88 25.57
CA ALA A 222 -2.78 -5.52 25.06
C ALA A 222 -2.52 -4.02 25.29
N LYS A 223 -1.71 -3.70 26.29
CA LYS A 223 -1.20 -2.33 26.49
C LYS A 223 -0.30 -1.98 25.30
N GLN A 224 -0.50 -0.79 24.73
CA GLN A 224 0.34 -0.28 23.65
C GLN A 224 1.77 -0.11 24.19
N VAL A 225 2.68 -0.94 23.69
CA VAL A 225 4.08 -0.91 24.08
C VAL A 225 4.71 0.28 23.37
N THR A 226 5.28 1.23 24.11
CA THR A 226 5.97 2.38 23.51
C THR A 226 7.17 1.89 22.71
N LEU A 227 7.49 2.56 21.58
CA LEU A 227 8.62 2.19 20.71
C LEU A 227 9.92 1.98 21.48
N ASP A 228 10.16 2.78 22.53
CA ASP A 228 11.35 2.66 23.38
C ASP A 228 11.42 1.35 24.15
N SER A 229 10.29 0.83 24.63
CA SER A 229 10.22 -0.44 25.35
C SER A 229 10.41 -1.65 24.42
N TYR A 230 9.94 -1.57 23.17
CA TYR A 230 10.17 -2.60 22.16
C TYR A 230 11.67 -2.70 21.79
N MET A 231 12.34 -1.55 21.63
CA MET A 231 13.77 -1.48 21.29
C MET A 231 14.70 -1.94 22.42
N GLN A 232 14.23 -2.00 23.66
CA GLN A 232 15.00 -2.52 24.80
C GLN A 232 14.91 -4.04 24.95
N THR A 233 13.89 -4.67 24.34
CA THR A 233 13.65 -6.12 24.42
C THR A 233 14.15 -6.91 23.20
N ALA A 234 14.67 -6.24 22.17
CA ALA A 234 15.23 -6.84 20.95
C ALA A 234 16.76 -6.89 21.00
#